data_AF-A0A7Y0JQU7-F1
#
_entry.id   AF-A0A7Y0JQU7-F1
#
_cell.length_a   1.000
_cell.length_b   1.000
_cell.length_c   1.000
_cell.angle_alpha   90.00
_cell.angle_beta   90.00
_cell.angle_gamma   90.00
#
_symmetry.space_group_name_H-M   'P 1'
#
loop_
_entity.id
_entity.type
_entity.pdbx_description
1 polymer ?
#
loop_
_entity_poly.entity_id
_entity_poly.type
_entity_poly.pdbx_seq_one_letter_code
_entity_poly.pdbx_strand_id
1 'polypeptide(L)'
;MQHAADLVGQRWAAAILWAGVQGARRFTEYRRMVAGISDKVLAHRLKDLEAQGLLRREVIPSTPVQILYSVTEDGAELIALLLPVVKWSNRRREKRLAG
;
A
#
# COMPACT_ATOMS: atom_id res chain seq x y z
N MET A 1 -10.24 18.27 8.54
CA MET A 1 -9.95 17.02 9.30
C MET A 1 -10.50 15.75 8.64
N GLN A 2 -11.50 15.80 7.74
CA GLN A 2 -12.07 14.58 7.11
C GLN A 2 -11.11 13.85 6.13
N HIS A 3 -10.18 14.55 5.48
CA HIS A 3 -9.35 13.96 4.43
C HIS A 3 -8.41 12.82 4.87
N ALA A 4 -7.91 12.85 6.11
CA ALA A 4 -6.99 11.82 6.61
C ALA A 4 -7.70 10.49 6.92
N ALA A 5 -8.98 10.54 7.36
CA ALA A 5 -9.74 9.33 7.71
C ALA A 5 -10.14 8.52 6.47
N ASP A 6 -10.45 9.20 5.36
CA ASP A 6 -10.81 8.55 4.09
C ASP A 6 -9.61 7.81 3.47
N LEU A 7 -8.39 8.36 3.62
CA LEU A 7 -7.12 7.72 3.25
C LEU A 7 -6.91 6.40 3.99
N VAL A 8 -7.20 6.38 5.30
CA VAL A 8 -6.99 5.23 6.20
C VAL A 8 -8.12 4.19 6.07
N GLY A 9 -9.33 4.62 5.71
CA GLY A 9 -10.49 3.75 5.48
C GLY A 9 -10.41 2.93 4.19
N GLN A 10 -9.48 3.24 3.28
CA GLN A 10 -9.33 2.47 2.05
C GLN A 10 -8.64 1.14 2.36
N ARG A 11 -9.42 0.05 2.32
CA ARG A 11 -9.09 -1.36 2.65
C ARG A 11 -7.75 -1.92 2.15
N TRP A 12 -6.97 -1.21 1.35
CA TRP A 12 -5.71 -1.67 0.77
C TRP A 12 -4.56 -0.67 0.82
N ALA A 13 -4.78 0.61 1.18
CA ALA A 13 -3.75 1.65 1.11
C ALA A 13 -2.55 1.31 2.00
N ALA A 14 -2.80 1.01 3.27
CA ALA A 14 -1.75 0.60 4.22
C ALA A 14 -1.01 -0.66 3.77
N ALA A 15 -1.70 -1.65 3.20
CA ALA A 15 -1.08 -2.89 2.74
C ALA A 15 -0.19 -2.67 1.50
N ILE A 16 -0.62 -1.83 0.57
CA ILE A 16 0.15 -1.48 -0.64
C ILE A 16 1.38 -0.67 -0.24
N LEU A 17 1.23 0.38 0.58
CA LEU A 17 2.37 1.18 1.06
C LEU A 17 3.36 0.32 1.84
N TRP A 18 2.87 -0.58 2.69
CA TRP A 18 3.73 -1.53 3.40
C TRP A 18 4.49 -2.45 2.44
N ALA A 19 3.83 -3.02 1.43
CA ALA A 19 4.50 -3.84 0.42
C ALA A 19 5.60 -3.05 -0.32
N GLY A 20 5.35 -1.78 -0.63
CA GLY A 20 6.34 -0.89 -1.23
C GLY A 20 7.54 -0.61 -0.32
N VAL A 21 7.32 -0.37 0.98
CA VAL A 21 8.40 -0.24 1.98
C VAL A 21 9.21 -1.53 2.09
N GLN A 22 8.57 -2.68 2.01
CA GLN A 22 9.21 -4.00 2.01
C GLN A 22 9.94 -4.34 0.69
N GLY A 23 9.89 -3.46 -0.31
CA GLY A 23 10.67 -3.58 -1.53
C GLY A 23 9.89 -3.95 -2.79
N ALA A 24 8.56 -4.03 -2.75
CA ALA A 24 7.78 -4.19 -3.98
C ALA A 24 8.01 -2.99 -4.91
N ARG A 25 8.30 -3.27 -6.17
CA ARG A 25 8.49 -2.26 -7.23
C ARG A 25 7.60 -2.54 -8.43
N ARG A 26 7.35 -3.80 -8.79
CA ARG A 26 6.51 -4.19 -9.93
C ARG A 26 5.10 -4.54 -9.50
N PHE A 27 4.14 -4.37 -10.41
CA PHE A 27 2.73 -4.75 -10.15
C PHE A 27 2.57 -6.17 -9.60
N THR A 28 3.30 -7.13 -10.18
CA THR A 28 3.25 -8.55 -9.78
C THR A 28 3.81 -8.78 -8.37
N GLU A 29 4.79 -7.99 -7.94
CA GLU A 29 5.35 -8.05 -6.58
C GLU A 29 4.32 -7.52 -5.57
N TYR A 30 3.71 -6.36 -5.84
CA TYR A 30 2.60 -5.85 -5.04
C TYR A 30 1.45 -6.86 -4.96
N ARG A 31 1.10 -7.48 -6.09
CA ARG A 31 0.02 -8.48 -6.15
C ARG A 31 0.29 -9.71 -5.29
N ARG A 32 1.55 -10.16 -5.22
CA ARG A 32 1.98 -11.29 -4.38
C ARG A 32 1.96 -10.93 -2.90
N MET A 33 2.37 -9.72 -2.53
CA MET A 33 2.49 -9.29 -1.14
C MET A 33 1.16 -8.86 -0.52
N VAL A 34 0.24 -8.32 -1.33
CA VAL A 34 -1.09 -7.88 -0.86
C VAL A 34 -2.10 -9.02 -1.09
N ALA A 35 -2.18 -9.95 -0.12
CA ALA A 35 -3.08 -11.10 -0.21
C ALA A 35 -4.56 -10.69 -0.31
N GLY A 36 -5.32 -11.33 -1.21
CA GLY A 36 -6.76 -11.12 -1.36
C GLY A 36 -7.20 -9.91 -2.19
N ILE A 37 -6.27 -9.07 -2.68
CA ILE A 37 -6.60 -8.00 -3.62
C ILE A 37 -6.77 -8.56 -5.04
N SER A 38 -7.77 -8.10 -5.79
CA SER A 38 -7.88 -8.43 -7.22
C SER A 38 -7.00 -7.49 -8.05
N ASP A 39 -6.60 -7.94 -9.24
CA ASP A 39 -5.73 -7.16 -10.13
C ASP A 39 -6.36 -5.81 -10.51
N LYS A 40 -7.67 -5.80 -10.79
CA LYS A 40 -8.44 -4.58 -11.05
C LYS A 40 -8.37 -3.59 -9.90
N VAL A 41 -8.54 -4.08 -8.66
CA VAL A 41 -8.50 -3.23 -7.46
C VAL A 41 -7.08 -2.75 -7.19
N LEU A 42 -6.07 -3.60 -7.37
CA LEU A 42 -4.67 -3.21 -7.22
C LEU A 42 -4.28 -2.12 -8.21
N ALA A 43 -4.64 -2.26 -9.49
CA ALA A 43 -4.35 -1.26 -10.51
C ALA A 43 -5.01 0.09 -10.18
N HIS A 44 -6.27 0.07 -9.76
CA HIS A 44 -6.97 1.28 -9.33
C HIS A 44 -6.27 1.93 -8.13
N ARG A 45 -5.89 1.13 -7.11
CA ARG A 45 -5.25 1.66 -5.91
C ARG A 45 -3.84 2.18 -6.12
N LEU A 46 -3.04 1.53 -6.96
CA LEU A 46 -1.72 2.06 -7.33
C LEU A 46 -1.84 3.43 -8.00
N LYS A 47 -2.83 3.59 -8.90
CA LYS A 47 -3.13 4.87 -9.55
C LYS A 47 -3.65 5.92 -8.56
N ASP A 48 -4.51 5.53 -7.62
CA ASP A 48 -5.02 6.45 -6.60
C ASP A 48 -3.90 6.95 -5.68
N LEU A 49 -3.02 6.06 -5.23
CA LEU A 49 -1.89 6.39 -4.36
C LEU A 49 -0.83 7.21 -5.11
N GLU A 50 -0.63 6.97 -6.40
CA GLU A 50 0.17 7.83 -7.27
C GLU A 50 -0.42 9.24 -7.37
N ALA A 51 -1.72 9.36 -7.63
CA ALA A 51 -2.41 10.64 -7.71
C ALA A 51 -2.40 11.42 -6.38
N GLN A 52 -2.30 10.72 -5.26
CA GLN A 52 -2.17 11.29 -3.91
C GLN A 52 -0.72 11.62 -3.53
N GLY A 53 0.26 11.35 -4.40
CA GLY A 53 1.67 11.61 -4.12
C GLY A 53 2.33 10.63 -3.15
N LEU A 54 1.66 9.52 -2.81
CA LEU A 54 2.16 8.51 -1.86
C LEU A 54 3.00 7.42 -2.57
N LEU A 55 2.81 7.27 -3.88
CA LEU A 55 3.63 6.44 -4.75
C LEU A 55 4.17 7.27 -5.91
N ARG A 56 5.36 6.92 -6.38
CA ARG A 56 5.94 7.42 -7.63
C ARG A 56 5.96 6.30 -8.65
N ARG A 57 5.34 6.53 -9.80
CA ARG A 57 5.40 5.63 -10.95
C ARG A 57 6.57 6.03 -11.86
N GLU A 58 7.37 5.06 -12.23
CA GLU A 58 8.50 5.24 -13.13
C GLU A 58 8.36 4.28 -14.32
N VAL A 59 8.54 4.81 -15.54
CA VAL A 59 8.58 4.02 -16.77
C VAL A 59 10.02 3.93 -17.22
N ILE A 60 10.60 2.74 -17.14
CA ILE A 60 11.97 2.49 -17.58
C ILE A 60 11.92 2.06 -19.05
N PRO A 61 12.58 2.81 -19.95
CA PRO A 61 12.69 2.45 -21.36
C PRO A 61 13.66 1.27 -21.49
N SER A 62 13.10 0.06 -21.46
CA SER A 62 13.80 -1.20 -21.67
C SER A 62 13.04 -2.07 -22.66
N THR A 63 13.62 -3.21 -23.05
CA THR A 63 12.96 -4.21 -23.90
C THR A 63 12.78 -5.50 -23.08
N PRO A 64 11.56 -5.83 -22.61
CA PRO A 64 10.30 -5.05 -22.69
C PRO A 64 10.29 -3.84 -21.74
N VAL A 65 9.39 -2.87 -21.97
CA VAL A 65 9.23 -1.67 -21.14
C VAL A 65 8.86 -2.08 -19.71
N GLN A 66 9.51 -1.48 -18.71
CA GLN A 66 9.26 -1.79 -17.31
C GLN A 66 8.54 -0.63 -16.62
N ILE A 67 7.53 -0.98 -15.81
CA ILE A 67 6.81 -0.02 -14.97
C ILE A 67 7.11 -0.36 -13.51
N LEU A 68 7.68 0.60 -12.79
CA LEU A 68 7.99 0.48 -11.37
C LEU A 68 7.16 1.48 -10.55
N TYR A 69 6.90 1.12 -9.29
CA TYR A 69 6.27 1.95 -8.28
C TYR A 69 7.16 1.98 -7.04
N SER A 70 7.55 3.17 -6.61
CA SER A 70 8.29 3.40 -5.38
C SER A 70 7.46 4.20 -4.39
N VAL A 71 7.63 3.93 -3.09
CA VAL A 71 6.99 4.71 -2.03
C VAL A 71 7.71 6.06 -1.94
N THR A 72 6.95 7.15 -1.88
CA THR A 72 7.50 8.49 -1.66
C THR A 72 7.83 8.71 -0.19
N GLU A 73 8.46 9.83 0.13
CA GLU A 73 8.70 10.22 1.53
C GLU A 73 7.39 10.34 2.31
N ASP A 74 6.41 11.07 1.78
CA ASP A 74 5.06 11.19 2.35
C ASP A 74 4.37 9.82 2.52
N GLY A 75 4.51 8.92 1.53
CA GLY A 75 3.99 7.56 1.61
C GLY A 75 4.62 6.74 2.73
N ALA A 76 5.93 6.92 2.95
CA ALA A 76 6.69 6.25 4.00
C ALA A 76 6.34 6.82 5.39
N GLU A 77 6.17 8.13 5.52
CA GLU A 77 5.72 8.78 6.75
C GLU A 77 4.31 8.31 7.13
N LEU A 78 3.37 8.32 6.17
CA LEU A 78 2.00 7.88 6.40
C LEU A 78 1.94 6.44 6.92
N ILE A 79 2.65 5.50 6.28
CA ILE A 79 2.64 4.11 6.74
C ILE A 79 3.30 3.96 8.12
N ALA A 80 4.35 4.73 8.42
CA ALA A 80 4.96 4.73 9.75
C ALA A 80 3.96 5.16 10.85
N LEU A 81 3.12 6.17 10.57
CA LEU A 81 2.06 6.62 11.47
C LEU A 81 0.94 5.59 11.64
N LEU A 82 0.66 4.77 10.62
CA LEU A 82 -0.41 3.77 10.64
C LEU A 82 0.01 2.43 11.25
N LEU A 83 1.30 2.08 11.21
CA LEU A 83 1.81 0.81 11.76
C LEU A 83 1.37 0.54 13.22
N PRO A 84 1.42 1.50 14.16
CA PRO A 84 0.93 1.28 15.53
C PRO A 84 -0.55 0.90 15.58
N VAL A 85 -1.39 1.53 14.75
CA VAL A 85 -2.83 1.26 14.68
C VAL A 85 -3.09 -0.15 14.14
N VAL A 86 -2.38 -0.55 13.08
CA VAL A 86 -2.44 -1.90 12.53
C VAL A 86 -2.01 -2.94 13.56
N LYS A 87 -0.89 -2.72 14.26
CA LYS A 87 -0.40 -3.60 15.33
C LYS A 87 -1.41 -3.73 16.47
N TRP A 88 -2.03 -2.62 16.88
CA TRP A 88 -3.09 -2.64 17.90
C TRP A 88 -4.30 -3.46 17.44
N SER A 89 -4.76 -3.27 16.20
CA SER A 89 -5.89 -4.00 15.62
C SER A 89 -5.65 -5.52 15.60
N ASN A 90 -4.47 -5.96 15.14
CA ASN A 90 -4.10 -7.37 15.10
C ASN A 90 -4.07 -8.01 16.50
N ARG A 91 -3.41 -7.36 17.47
CA ARG A 91 -3.37 -7.85 18.86
C ARG A 91 -4.78 -7.98 19.46
N ARG A 92 -5.69 -7.06 19.14
CA ARG A 92 -7.08 -7.11 19.63
C ARG A 92 -7.88 -8.25 18.99
N ARG A 93 -7.64 -8.52 17.70
CA ARG A 93 -8.27 -9.64 16.99
C ARG A 93 -7.80 -10.99 17.55
N GLU A 94 -6.50 -11.15 17.79
CA GLU A 94 -5.92 -12.34 18.42
C GLU A 94 -6.52 -12.61 19.81
N LYS A 95 -6.61 -11.58 20.66
CA LYS A 95 -7.25 -11.69 21.98
C LYS A 95 -8.72 -12.11 21.93
N ARG A 96 -9.44 -11.78 20.86
CA ARG A 96 -10.86 -12.16 20.68
C ARG A 96 -11.03 -13.58 20.13
N LEU A 97 -10.03 -14.12 19.42
CA LEU A 97 -10.06 -15.49 18.89
C LEU A 97 -9.52 -16.51 19.90
N ALA A 98 -8.76 -16.06 20.90
CA ALA A 98 -8.16 -16.88 21.94
C ALA A 98 -9.04 -17.05 23.20
N GLY A 99 -10.27 -16.54 23.19
CA GLY A 99 -11.26 -16.68 24.27
C GLY A 99 -12.64 -16.94 23.68
#